data_AF-A0A501WBX6-F1
#
_entry.id   AF-A0A501WBX6-F1
#
_cell.length_a   1.000
_cell.length_b   1.000
_cell.length_c   1.000
_cell.angle_alpha   90.00
_cell.angle_beta   90.00
_cell.angle_gamma   90.00
#
_symmetry.space_group_name_H-M   'P 1'
#
loop_
_entity.id
_entity.type
_entity.pdbx_description
1 polymer ?
#
loop_
_entity_poly.entity_id
_entity_poly.type
_entity_poly.pdbx_seq_one_letter_code
_entity_poly.pdbx_strand_id
1 'polypeptide(L)'
;MTRYLLYFLTGVATATVILFFRGYVSVPHNVYSDVALLAGMVLFSTASWVTLFRIKIGTLLALFCSLAMVPWLVRAGLRVWDAAADVPQVLQVVHAVMAALVFFTLVVSSRYVFSRGSWGSGTAAPGPVLKVLLTLLPMAVLAGWLLVQNKL
;
A
#
# COMPACT_ATOMS: atom_id res chain seq x y z
N MET A 1 -9.94 9.48 9.39
CA MET A 1 -8.62 10.03 9.00
C MET A 1 -7.50 9.00 9.09
N THR A 2 -7.39 8.24 10.17
CA THR A 2 -6.39 7.16 10.37
C THR A 2 -6.36 6.10 9.26
N ARG A 3 -7.50 5.71 8.70
CA ARG A 3 -7.55 4.69 7.61
C ARG A 3 -6.97 5.17 6.28
N TYR A 4 -7.21 6.44 5.92
CA TYR A 4 -6.62 7.04 4.73
C TYR A 4 -5.09 7.00 4.81
N LEU A 5 -4.55 7.45 5.95
CA LEU A 5 -3.10 7.45 6.18
C LEU A 5 -2.55 6.03 6.18
N LEU A 6 -3.24 5.07 6.78
CA LEU A 6 -2.85 3.67 6.74
C LEU A 6 -2.73 3.16 5.29
N TYR A 7 -3.76 3.38 4.46
CA TYR A 7 -3.73 2.91 3.05
C TYR A 7 -2.65 3.63 2.25
N PHE A 8 -2.54 4.94 2.43
CA PHE A 8 -1.49 5.75 1.79
C PHE A 8 -0.09 5.25 2.16
N LEU A 9 0.22 5.15 3.45
CA LEU A 9 1.54 4.74 3.94
C LEU A 9 1.87 3.30 3.55
N THR A 10 0.93 2.37 3.69
CA THR A 10 1.14 0.97 3.27
C THR A 10 1.44 0.88 1.79
N GLY A 11 0.66 1.56 0.94
CA GLY A 11 0.87 1.51 -0.50
C GLY A 11 2.17 2.17 -0.94
N VAL A 12 2.53 3.33 -0.36
CA VAL A 12 3.81 4.02 -0.61
C VAL A 12 4.97 3.14 -0.19
N ALA A 13 4.96 2.60 1.04
CA ALA A 13 6.03 1.75 1.53
C ALA A 13 6.23 0.51 0.64
N THR A 14 5.15 -0.17 0.24
CA THR A 14 5.22 -1.32 -0.67
C THR A 14 5.84 -0.95 -2.01
N ALA A 15 5.34 0.13 -2.63
CA ALA A 15 5.83 0.56 -3.94
C ALA A 15 7.29 0.99 -3.88
N THR A 16 7.68 1.78 -2.88
CA THR A 16 9.06 2.25 -2.70
C THR A 16 10.01 1.08 -2.49
N VAL A 17 9.68 0.11 -1.64
CA VAL A 17 10.55 -1.06 -1.41
C VAL A 17 10.73 -1.86 -2.70
N ILE A 18 9.64 -2.17 -3.42
CA ILE A 18 9.73 -2.95 -4.67
C ILE A 18 10.55 -2.20 -5.73
N LEU A 19 10.29 -0.90 -5.91
CA LEU A 19 11.01 -0.08 -6.88
C LEU A 19 12.48 0.10 -6.51
N PHE A 20 12.80 0.26 -5.22
CA PHE A 20 14.17 0.35 -4.74
C PHE A 20 14.95 -0.92 -5.10
N PHE A 21 14.40 -2.10 -4.81
CA PHE A 21 15.06 -3.37 -5.15
C PHE A 21 15.19 -3.61 -6.66
N ARG A 22 14.22 -3.15 -7.46
CA ARG A 22 14.31 -3.22 -8.93
C ARG A 22 15.39 -2.30 -9.49
N GLY A 23 15.42 -1.05 -9.02
CA GLY A 23 16.30 -0.01 -9.56
C GLY A 23 17.74 -0.10 -9.07
N TYR A 24 17.96 -0.43 -7.78
CA TYR A 24 19.29 -0.45 -7.17
C TYR A 24 19.95 -1.82 -7.14
N VAL A 25 19.15 -2.89 -7.00
CA VAL A 25 19.67 -4.25 -6.79
C VAL A 25 19.45 -5.14 -8.02
N SER A 26 18.91 -4.57 -9.11
CA SER A 26 18.66 -5.27 -10.39
C SER A 26 17.90 -6.59 -10.23
N VAL A 27 17.02 -6.68 -9.22
CA VAL A 27 16.28 -7.91 -8.94
C VAL A 27 15.34 -8.21 -10.12
N PRO A 28 15.35 -9.44 -10.68
CA PRO A 28 14.52 -9.79 -11.81
C PRO A 28 13.03 -9.54 -11.55
N HIS A 29 12.33 -9.09 -12.59
CA HIS A 29 10.89 -8.90 -12.53
C HIS A 29 10.22 -10.26 -12.34
N ASN A 30 9.24 -10.29 -11.46
CA ASN A 30 8.44 -11.47 -11.19
C ASN A 30 6.99 -11.04 -11.01
N VAL A 31 6.07 -11.81 -11.58
CA VAL A 31 4.60 -11.62 -11.51
C VAL A 31 4.14 -11.23 -10.11
N TYR A 32 4.65 -11.88 -9.06
CA TYR A 32 4.26 -11.54 -7.67
C TYR A 32 4.66 -10.11 -7.27
N SER A 33 5.86 -9.67 -7.67
CA SER A 33 6.32 -8.31 -7.39
C SER A 33 5.63 -7.27 -8.28
N ASP A 34 5.25 -7.61 -9.52
CA ASP A 34 4.46 -6.73 -10.39
C ASP A 34 3.06 -6.51 -9.83
N VAL A 35 2.40 -7.59 -9.42
CA VAL A 35 1.07 -7.55 -8.81
C VAL A 35 1.12 -6.79 -7.48
N ALA A 36 2.12 -7.03 -6.63
CA ALA A 36 2.26 -6.31 -5.37
C ALA A 36 2.59 -4.82 -5.59
N LEU A 37 3.37 -4.47 -6.62
CA LEU A 37 3.65 -3.09 -6.99
C LEU A 37 2.38 -2.39 -7.47
N LEU A 38 1.64 -3.00 -8.41
CA LEU A 38 0.37 -2.47 -8.88
C LEU A 38 -0.62 -2.30 -7.72
N ALA A 39 -0.74 -3.31 -6.86
CA ALA A 39 -1.57 -3.23 -5.67
C ALA A 39 -1.11 -2.10 -4.74
N GLY A 40 0.19 -1.89 -4.59
CA GLY A 40 0.78 -0.80 -3.81
C GLY A 40 0.39 0.56 -4.37
N MET A 41 0.52 0.70 -5.69
CA MET A 41 0.13 1.90 -6.42
C MET A 41 -1.36 2.21 -6.26
N VAL A 42 -2.22 1.23 -6.50
CA VAL A 42 -3.67 1.37 -6.34
C VAL A 42 -4.04 1.66 -4.89
N LEU A 43 -3.36 1.05 -3.91
CA LEU A 43 -3.62 1.25 -2.49
C LEU A 43 -3.30 2.69 -2.06
N PHE A 44 -2.12 3.21 -2.41
CA PHE A 44 -1.75 4.56 -2.00
C PHE A 44 -2.47 5.66 -2.78
N SER A 45 -2.80 5.43 -4.05
CA SER A 45 -3.45 6.43 -4.90
C SER A 45 -4.97 6.31 -4.80
N THR A 46 -5.55 5.35 -5.51
CA THR A 46 -6.98 5.21 -5.70
C THR A 46 -7.72 4.81 -4.43
N ALA A 47 -7.27 3.78 -3.71
CA ALA A 47 -7.98 3.28 -2.54
C ALA A 47 -7.96 4.28 -1.39
N SER A 48 -6.81 4.93 -1.14
CA SER A 48 -6.71 6.02 -0.17
C SER A 48 -7.64 7.17 -0.56
N TRP A 49 -7.60 7.63 -1.82
CA TRP A 49 -8.40 8.74 -2.30
C TRP A 49 -9.91 8.46 -2.24
N VAL A 50 -10.34 7.31 -2.76
CA VAL A 50 -11.74 6.87 -2.69
C VAL A 50 -12.19 6.78 -1.24
N THR A 51 -11.32 6.38 -0.31
CA THR A 51 -11.63 6.34 1.12
C THR A 51 -11.94 7.72 1.71
N LEU A 52 -11.44 8.83 1.14
CA LEU A 52 -11.80 10.19 1.60
C LEU A 52 -13.27 10.56 1.28
N PHE A 53 -13.85 9.96 0.24
CA PHE A 53 -15.19 10.29 -0.24
C PHE A 53 -16.21 9.18 0.06
N ARG A 54 -15.83 7.92 -0.17
CA ARG A 54 -16.65 6.72 0.01
C ARG A 54 -15.86 5.63 0.72
N ILE A 55 -15.89 5.67 2.05
CA ILE A 55 -15.06 4.85 2.93
C ILE A 55 -15.23 3.35 2.67
N LYS A 56 -16.46 2.85 2.47
CA LYS A 56 -16.68 1.42 2.20
C LYS A 56 -16.09 0.95 0.87
N ILE A 57 -16.25 1.72 -0.20
CA ILE A 57 -15.68 1.36 -1.52
C ILE A 57 -14.16 1.40 -1.45
N GLY A 58 -13.59 2.47 -0.88
CA GLY A 58 -12.14 2.58 -0.74
C GLY A 58 -11.55 1.51 0.17
N THR A 59 -12.27 1.09 1.20
CA THR A 59 -11.85 0.00 2.10
C THR A 59 -11.98 -1.38 1.46
N LEU A 60 -12.99 -1.62 0.62
CA LEU A 60 -13.09 -2.84 -0.16
C LEU A 60 -11.94 -2.94 -1.17
N LEU A 61 -11.63 -1.83 -1.85
CA LEU A 61 -10.48 -1.77 -2.75
C LEU A 61 -9.17 -1.99 -1.98
N ALA A 62 -9.01 -1.37 -0.81
CA ALA A 62 -7.86 -1.58 0.06
C ALA A 62 -7.71 -3.03 0.53
N LEU A 63 -8.82 -3.72 0.78
CA LEU A 63 -8.83 -5.15 1.10
C LEU A 63 -8.28 -5.99 -0.06
N PHE A 64 -8.77 -5.77 -1.27
CA PHE A 64 -8.28 -6.49 -2.46
C PHE A 64 -6.79 -6.20 -2.73
N CYS A 65 -6.37 -4.93 -2.62
CA CYS A 65 -4.96 -4.57 -2.75
C CYS A 65 -4.10 -5.26 -1.70
N SER A 66 -4.54 -5.29 -0.44
CA SER A 66 -3.79 -5.94 0.64
C SER A 66 -3.67 -7.45 0.41
N LEU A 67 -4.75 -8.11 -0.01
CA LEU A 67 -4.74 -9.53 -0.37
C LEU A 67 -3.78 -9.82 -1.53
N ALA A 68 -3.75 -8.96 -2.55
CA ALA A 68 -2.84 -9.11 -3.69
C ALA A 68 -1.36 -8.96 -3.32
N MET A 69 -1.03 -8.25 -2.22
CA MET A 69 0.34 -8.11 -1.72
C MET A 69 0.83 -9.32 -0.92
N VAL A 70 -0.08 -10.11 -0.33
CA VAL A 70 0.28 -11.22 0.58
C VAL A 70 1.21 -12.24 -0.09
N PRO A 71 0.95 -12.73 -1.33
CA PRO A 71 1.83 -13.73 -1.95
C PRO A 71 3.27 -13.25 -2.13
N TRP A 72 3.46 -11.96 -2.43
CA TRP A 72 4.79 -11.38 -2.56
C TRP A 72 5.48 -11.30 -1.21
N LEU A 73 4.79 -10.83 -0.16
CA LEU A 73 5.32 -10.76 1.20
C LEU A 73 5.74 -12.14 1.72
N VAL A 74 4.90 -13.16 1.56
CA VAL A 74 5.24 -14.52 2.01
C VAL A 74 6.49 -15.04 1.30
N ARG A 75 6.58 -14.87 -0.03
CA ARG A 75 7.76 -15.30 -0.80
C ARG A 75 9.02 -14.52 -0.43
N ALA A 76 8.89 -13.22 -0.18
CA ALA A 76 10.00 -12.40 0.30
C ALA A 76 10.47 -12.87 1.69
N GLY A 77 9.53 -13.15 2.60
CA GLY A 77 9.82 -13.64 3.94
C GLY A 77 10.52 -14.99 3.95
N LEU A 78 10.07 -15.94 3.12
CA LEU A 78 10.73 -17.24 2.96
C LEU A 78 12.18 -17.08 2.50
N ARG A 79 12.45 -16.22 1.52
CA ARG A 79 13.82 -15.94 1.06
C ARG A 79 14.69 -15.28 2.13
N VAL A 80 14.12 -14.38 2.93
CA VAL A 80 14.83 -13.74 4.05
C VAL A 80 15.15 -14.77 5.13
N TRP A 81 14.23 -15.69 5.39
CA TRP A 81 14.42 -16.78 6.36
C TRP A 81 15.47 -17.79 5.91
N ASP A 82 15.42 -18.23 4.65
CA ASP A 82 16.37 -19.19 4.08
C ASP A 82 17.80 -18.64 4.07
N ALA A 83 17.95 -17.32 3.96
CA ALA A 83 19.24 -16.62 3.95
C ALA A 83 19.58 -15.92 5.28
N ALA A 84 18.91 -16.27 6.39
CA ALA A 84 18.92 -15.50 7.64
C ALA A 84 20.31 -15.18 8.23
N ALA A 85 21.33 -16.01 7.97
CA ALA A 85 22.70 -15.77 8.42
C ALA A 85 23.45 -14.70 7.59
N ASP A 86 23.08 -14.51 6.32
CA ASP A 86 23.78 -13.65 5.36
C ASP A 86 23.00 -12.36 5.01
N VAL A 87 21.72 -12.30 5.36
CA VAL A 87 20.87 -11.14 5.06
C VAL A 87 21.10 -10.02 6.09
N PRO A 88 21.43 -8.78 5.64
CA PRO A 88 21.56 -7.64 6.53
C PRO A 88 20.32 -7.44 7.42
N GLN A 89 20.54 -7.21 8.71
CA GLN A 89 19.47 -7.01 9.70
C GLN A 89 18.46 -5.93 9.26
N VAL A 90 18.93 -4.88 8.57
CA VAL A 90 18.08 -3.83 8.00
C VAL A 90 17.01 -4.40 7.07
N LEU A 91 17.33 -5.37 6.23
CA LEU A 91 16.36 -5.99 5.31
C LEU A 91 15.31 -6.82 6.05
N GLN A 92 15.70 -7.49 7.13
CA GLN A 92 14.79 -8.23 7.99
C GLN A 92 13.79 -7.28 8.67
N VAL A 93 14.28 -6.14 9.19
CA VAL A 93 13.45 -5.10 9.79
C VAL A 93 12.50 -4.48 8.77
N VAL A 94 12.99 -4.14 7.58
CA VAL A 94 12.14 -3.61 6.48
C VAL A 94 11.05 -4.61 6.14
N HIS A 95 11.38 -5.89 5.99
CA HIS A 95 10.38 -6.93 5.71
C HIS A 95 9.32 -7.04 6.82
N ALA A 96 9.74 -7.05 8.09
CA ALA A 96 8.84 -7.13 9.23
C ALA A 96 7.88 -5.93 9.31
N VAL A 97 8.40 -4.71 9.10
CA VAL A 97 7.60 -3.48 9.06
C VAL A 97 6.59 -3.54 7.91
N MET A 98 7.02 -3.98 6.72
CA MET A 98 6.15 -4.14 5.56
C MET A 98 5.03 -5.17 5.82
N ALA A 99 5.38 -6.32 6.39
CA ALA A 99 4.42 -7.36 6.74
C ALA A 99 3.41 -6.85 7.77
N ALA A 100 3.86 -6.12 8.80
CA ALA A 100 2.99 -5.51 9.80
C ALA A 100 2.01 -4.51 9.17
N LEU A 101 2.50 -3.61 8.30
CA LEU A 101 1.66 -2.62 7.62
C LEU A 101 0.57 -3.26 6.77
N VAL A 102 0.93 -4.25 5.94
CA VAL A 102 -0.05 -4.97 5.11
C VAL A 102 -1.02 -5.76 5.98
N PHE A 103 -0.56 -6.41 7.04
CA PHE A 103 -1.42 -7.14 7.98
C PHE A 103 -2.43 -6.20 8.67
N PHE A 104 -1.97 -5.08 9.23
CA PHE A 104 -2.86 -4.09 9.85
C PHE A 104 -3.86 -3.55 8.83
N THR A 105 -3.42 -3.27 7.61
CA THR A 105 -4.30 -2.80 6.53
C THR A 105 -5.36 -3.84 6.20
N LEU A 106 -4.99 -5.11 6.12
CA LEU A 106 -5.90 -6.23 5.82
C LEU A 106 -6.91 -6.45 6.95
N VAL A 107 -6.47 -6.45 8.22
CA VAL A 107 -7.35 -6.61 9.38
C VAL A 107 -8.33 -5.45 9.48
N VAL A 108 -7.86 -4.20 9.39
CA VAL A 108 -8.71 -3.01 9.44
C VAL A 108 -9.72 -3.02 8.30
N SER A 109 -9.28 -3.37 7.10
CA SER A 109 -10.15 -3.40 5.93
C SER A 109 -11.21 -4.50 6.04
N SER A 110 -10.82 -5.70 6.44
CA SER A 110 -11.73 -6.84 6.63
C SER A 110 -12.80 -6.53 7.68
N ARG A 111 -12.39 -6.01 8.85
CA ARG A 111 -13.32 -5.64 9.92
C ARG A 111 -14.36 -4.64 9.43
N TYR A 112 -13.98 -3.69 8.58
CA TYR A 112 -14.89 -2.65 8.13
C TYR A 112 -15.81 -3.11 6.99
N VAL A 113 -15.28 -3.86 6.02
CA VAL A 113 -16.07 -4.45 4.92
C VAL A 113 -17.15 -5.38 5.49
N PHE A 114 -16.79 -6.25 6.43
CA PHE A 114 -17.68 -7.26 6.99
C PHE A 114 -18.40 -6.83 8.28
N SER A 115 -18.22 -5.59 8.76
CA SER A 115 -18.97 -5.12 9.94
C SER A 115 -20.47 -5.04 9.64
N ARG A 116 -21.29 -5.49 10.60
CA ARG A 116 -22.76 -5.44 10.55
C ARG A 116 -23.35 -4.02 10.66
N GLY A 117 -22.52 -2.98 10.77
CA GLY A 117 -22.94 -1.58 10.90
C GLY A 117 -23.41 -0.97 9.59
N SER A 118 -24.28 0.06 9.70
CA SER A 118 -24.77 0.87 8.58
C SER A 118 -23.64 1.38 7.69
N TRP A 119 -23.83 1.30 6.38
CA TRP A 119 -22.89 1.81 5.37
C TRP A 119 -22.67 3.33 5.43
N GLY A 120 -23.51 4.05 6.19
CA GLY A 120 -23.41 5.48 6.41
C GLY A 120 -22.87 5.89 7.79
N SER A 121 -22.70 4.97 8.75
CA SER A 121 -22.30 5.34 10.10
C SER A 121 -20.79 5.17 10.34
N GLY A 122 -20.19 6.19 10.97
CA GLY A 122 -19.03 5.95 11.82
C GLY A 122 -17.66 6.35 11.28
N THR A 123 -17.54 7.44 10.52
CA THR A 123 -16.23 8.12 10.44
C THR A 123 -16.45 9.60 10.17
N ALA A 124 -15.93 10.46 11.06
CA ALA A 124 -15.84 11.90 10.80
C ALA A 124 -15.13 12.10 9.47
N ALA A 125 -15.88 12.54 8.46
CA ALA A 125 -15.32 12.87 7.17
C ALA A 125 -14.42 14.10 7.40
N PRO A 126 -13.16 14.08 6.93
CA PRO A 126 -12.33 15.27 7.01
C PRO A 126 -13.04 16.45 6.33
N GLY A 127 -12.89 17.65 6.89
CA GLY A 127 -13.47 18.86 6.32
C GLY A 127 -13.04 19.04 4.86
N PRO A 128 -13.81 19.76 4.04
CA PRO A 128 -13.60 19.88 2.60
C PRO A 128 -12.18 20.38 2.25
N VAL A 129 -11.65 21.33 3.02
CA VAL A 129 -10.29 21.86 2.85
C VAL A 129 -9.22 20.78 3.03
N LEU A 130 -9.35 19.96 4.06
CA LEU A 130 -8.41 18.88 4.35
C LEU A 130 -8.50 17.76 3.31
N LYS A 131 -9.70 17.49 2.78
CA LYS A 131 -9.84 16.57 1.63
C LYS A 131 -9.04 17.08 0.43
N VAL A 132 -9.20 18.36 0.07
CA VAL A 132 -8.47 18.96 -1.05
C VAL A 132 -6.96 18.84 -0.84
N LEU A 133 -6.44 19.20 0.34
CA LEU A 133 -5.01 19.06 0.64
C LEU A 133 -4.53 17.61 0.51
N LEU A 134 -5.30 16.64 1.03
CA LEU A 134 -4.96 15.22 0.91
C LEU A 134 -5.10 14.68 -0.52
N THR A 135 -5.95 15.27 -1.36
CA THR A 135 -6.02 14.93 -2.79
C THR A 135 -4.83 15.42 -3.60
N LEU A 136 -4.12 16.45 -3.12
CA LEU A 136 -2.92 16.94 -3.80
C LEU A 136 -1.76 15.95 -3.73
N LEU A 137 -1.70 15.09 -2.70
CA LEU A 137 -0.64 14.08 -2.55
C LEU A 137 -0.57 13.09 -3.72
N PRO A 138 -1.63 12.32 -4.04
CA PRO A 138 -1.60 11.41 -5.18
C PRO A 138 -1.45 12.15 -6.52
N MET A 139 -1.97 13.38 -6.64
CA MET A 139 -1.80 14.21 -7.84
C MET A 139 -0.35 14.66 -8.03
N ALA A 140 0.35 15.03 -6.96
CA ALA A 140 1.76 15.36 -7.00
C ALA A 140 2.62 14.16 -7.38
N VAL A 141 2.29 12.96 -6.88
CA VAL A 141 2.96 11.72 -7.27
C VAL A 141 2.72 11.39 -8.75
N LEU A 142 1.49 11.54 -9.24
CA LEU A 142 1.15 11.34 -10.65
C LEU A 142 1.87 12.35 -11.55
N ALA A 143 1.90 13.62 -11.17
CA ALA A 143 2.63 14.66 -11.90
C ALA A 143 4.13 14.38 -11.94
N GLY A 144 4.72 13.97 -10.81
CA GLY A 144 6.12 13.53 -10.74
C GLY A 144 6.40 12.35 -11.66
N TRP A 145 5.50 11.36 -11.70
CA TRP A 145 5.62 10.23 -12.62
C TRP A 145 5.59 10.66 -14.09
N LEU A 146 4.61 11.46 -14.51
CA LEU A 146 4.49 11.94 -15.89
C LEU A 146 5.72 12.75 -16.35
N LEU A 147 6.36 13.48 -15.44
CA LEU A 147 7.59 14.22 -15.73
C LEU A 147 8.81 13.32 -15.95
N VAL A 148 8.83 12.11 -15.38
CA VAL A 148 9.97 11.20 -15.41
C VAL A 148 9.78 10.07 -16.44
N GLN A 149 8.54 9.69 -16.77
CA GLN A 149 8.27 8.53 -17.64
C GLN A 149 8.96 8.60 -19.01
N ASN A 150 9.13 9.80 -19.58
CA ASN A 150 9.74 9.97 -20.92
C ASN A 150 11.27 9.91 -20.88
N LYS A 151 11.88 9.75 -19.69
CA LYS A 151 13.33 9.71 -19.48
C LYS A 151 13.83 8.32 -19.04
N LEU A 152 12.94 7.34 -18.96
CA LEU A 152 13.20 5.92 -18.69
C LEU A 152 12.98 5.13 -19.98
#